data_AF-A0A1B0XCA6-F1
#
_entry.id   AF-A0A1B0XCA6-F1
#
_cell.length_a   1.000
_cell.length_b   1.000
_cell.length_c   1.000
_cell.angle_alpha   90.00
_cell.angle_beta   90.00
_cell.angle_gamma   90.00
#
_symmetry.space_group_name_H-M   'P 1'
#
loop_
_entity.id
_entity.type
_entity.pdbx_description
1 polymer ?
#
loop_
_entity_poly.entity_id
_entity_poly.type
_entity_poly.pdbx_seq_one_letter_code
_entity_poly.pdbx_strand_id
1 'polypeptide(L)' 'KKKMKGLQQGGAAGAREAAEAAGSKSVVPASLPQLTPTLVSLLEVIEPEVLYSGYDSSLPDSSWRILSTLNM' A
#
# COMPACT_ATOMS: atom_id res chain seq x y z
N LYS A 1 -5.10 -12.45 -48.07
CA LYS A 1 -3.70 -12.94 -48.21
C LYS A 1 -2.91 -12.50 -46.98
N LYS A 2 -2.06 -13.39 -46.47
CA LYS A 2 -1.45 -13.47 -45.12
C LYS A 2 -0.10 -12.73 -44.99
N LYS A 3 0.18 -12.16 -43.79
CA LYS A 3 1.46 -12.07 -43.01
C LYS A 3 1.33 -10.89 -42.02
N MET A 4 1.27 -10.98 -40.68
CA MET A 4 2.05 -11.64 -39.61
C MET A 4 3.49 -11.15 -39.45
N LYS A 5 3.74 -10.39 -38.37
CA LYS A 5 4.95 -10.33 -37.52
C LYS A 5 4.60 -9.40 -36.34
N GLY A 6 4.84 -9.63 -35.06
CA GLY A 6 5.49 -10.68 -34.26
C GLY A 6 5.54 -10.12 -32.83
N LEU A 7 5.27 -10.95 -31.83
CA LEU A 7 5.29 -10.64 -30.39
C LEU A 7 6.58 -9.95 -29.92
N GLN A 8 6.51 -9.11 -28.87
CA GLN A 8 7.22 -9.39 -27.61
C GLN A 8 6.59 -8.64 -26.43
N GLN A 9 6.00 -9.42 -25.51
CA GLN A 9 5.79 -9.04 -24.11
C GLN A 9 7.13 -9.10 -23.37
N GLY A 10 7.31 -8.20 -22.40
CA GLY A 10 8.34 -8.22 -21.36
C GLY A 10 8.26 -6.88 -20.63
N GLY A 11 7.95 -6.78 -19.34
CA GLY A 11 8.37 -7.60 -18.21
C GLY A 11 9.15 -6.67 -17.29
N ALA A 12 8.62 -6.38 -16.10
CA ALA A 12 9.14 -5.42 -15.14
C ALA A 12 10.50 -5.81 -14.54
N ALA A 13 11.38 -4.82 -14.35
CA ALA A 13 12.48 -4.70 -13.38
C ALA A 13 13.26 -3.43 -13.79
N GLY A 14 13.68 -2.49 -12.97
CA GLY A 14 13.91 -2.40 -11.54
C GLY A 14 15.00 -1.34 -11.35
N ALA A 15 14.89 -0.54 -10.29
CA ALA A 15 15.93 0.29 -9.69
C ALA A 15 16.77 1.21 -10.58
N ARG A 16 16.43 2.51 -10.58
CA ARG A 16 17.45 3.55 -10.42
C ARG A 16 16.97 4.53 -9.35
N GLU A 17 17.52 4.35 -8.15
CA GLU A 17 17.51 5.32 -7.06
C GLU A 17 17.96 6.67 -7.61
N ALA A 18 17.03 7.62 -7.67
CA ALA A 18 17.37 9.01 -7.88
C ALA A 18 17.81 9.57 -6.53
N ALA A 19 19.07 10.01 -6.49
CA ALA A 19 19.74 10.63 -5.36
C ALA A 19 18.80 11.53 -4.53
N GLU A 20 18.81 11.32 -3.21
CA GLU A 20 18.22 12.23 -2.23
C GLU A 20 18.95 13.58 -2.34
N ALA A 21 18.43 14.46 -3.20
CA ALA A 21 18.75 15.87 -3.10
C ALA A 21 18.17 16.34 -1.77
N ALA A 22 19.04 16.81 -0.87
CA ALA A 22 18.68 17.57 0.32
C ALA A 22 17.99 18.88 -0.11
N GLY A 23 16.76 18.76 -0.58
CA GLY A 23 15.88 19.84 -0.96
C GLY A 23 15.14 20.31 0.28
N SER A 24 15.25 21.60 0.57
CA SER A 24 14.39 22.38 1.45
C SER A 24 12.97 21.80 1.49
N LYS A 25 12.63 21.10 2.57
CA LYS A 25 11.28 20.56 2.78
C LYS A 25 10.35 21.75 3.00
N SER A 26 9.67 22.19 1.94
CA SER A 26 8.64 23.21 2.02
C SER A 26 7.56 22.76 3.00
N VAL A 27 7.31 23.55 4.04
CA VAL A 27 6.22 23.29 4.98
C VAL A 27 4.91 23.65 4.28
N VAL A 28 4.08 22.65 4.03
CA VAL A 28 2.73 22.83 3.48
C VAL A 28 1.69 22.76 4.61
N PRO A 29 0.57 23.50 4.54
CA PRO A 29 -0.51 23.36 5.50
C PRO A 29 -1.09 21.95 5.49
N ALA A 30 -1.52 21.45 6.65
CA ALA A 30 -2.26 20.20 6.72
C ALA A 30 -3.62 20.38 6.02
N SER A 31 -3.93 19.52 5.05
CA SER A 31 -5.19 19.53 4.31
C SER A 31 -5.74 18.11 4.16
N LEU A 32 -7.06 17.98 4.06
CA LEU A 32 -7.68 16.73 3.64
C LEU A 32 -7.35 16.45 2.16
N PRO A 33 -7.24 15.18 1.76
CA PRO A 33 -7.05 14.81 0.36
C PRO A 33 -8.22 15.32 -0.48
N GLN A 34 -7.92 15.93 -1.63
CA GLN A 34 -8.95 16.45 -2.52
C GLN A 34 -9.58 15.32 -3.32
N LEU A 35 -10.91 15.19 -3.23
CA LEU A 35 -11.66 14.15 -3.93
C LEU A 35 -11.83 14.48 -5.41
N THR A 36 -11.55 13.50 -6.27
CA THR A 36 -11.99 13.53 -7.66
C THR A 36 -13.35 12.82 -7.75
N PRO A 37 -14.24 13.19 -8.70
CA PRO A 37 -15.56 12.57 -8.84
C PRO A 37 -15.46 11.20 -9.51
N THR A 38 -14.69 10.29 -8.91
CA THR A 38 -14.48 8.92 -9.36
C THR A 38 -14.73 7.96 -8.19
N LEU A 39 -15.22 6.75 -8.48
CA LEU A 39 -15.48 5.75 -7.43
C LEU A 39 -14.20 5.31 -6.73
N VAL A 40 -13.07 5.25 -7.43
CA VAL A 40 -11.79 4.83 -6.82
C VAL A 40 -11.31 5.85 -5.78
N SER A 41 -11.45 7.16 -6.08
CA SER A 41 -11.09 8.23 -5.14
C SER A 41 -11.95 8.19 -3.87
N LEU A 42 -13.21 7.75 -3.99
CA LEU A 42 -14.08 7.52 -2.83
C LEU A 42 -13.65 6.29 -2.04
N LEU A 43 -13.25 5.19 -2.68
CA LEU A 43 -12.78 3.99 -1.99
C LEU A 43 -11.48 4.25 -1.21
N GLU A 44 -10.55 5.01 -1.77
CA GLU A 44 -9.29 5.39 -1.12
C GLU A 44 -9.51 6.24 0.14
N VAL A 45 -10.47 7.18 0.11
CA VAL A 45 -10.71 8.07 1.28
C VAL A 45 -11.49 7.38 2.41
N ILE A 46 -12.24 6.32 2.10
CA ILE A 46 -13.01 5.55 3.10
C ILE A 46 -12.31 4.27 3.55
N GLU A 47 -11.09 4.00 3.08
CA GLU A 47 -10.32 2.86 3.55
C GLU A 47 -10.14 2.98 5.07
N PRO A 48 -10.52 1.94 5.85
CA PRO A 48 -10.42 1.99 7.30
C PRO A 48 -8.95 2.04 7.73
N GLU A 49 -8.71 2.65 8.89
CA GLU A 49 -7.38 2.65 9.50
C GLU A 49 -6.93 1.24 9.88
N VAL A 50 -5.63 0.99 9.79
CA VAL A 50 -5.04 -0.28 10.25
C VAL A 50 -5.17 -0.38 11.76
N LEU A 51 -5.90 -1.39 12.22
CA LEU A 51 -6.02 -1.71 13.64
C LEU A 51 -4.95 -2.72 14.06
N TYR A 52 -4.50 -2.61 15.31
CA TYR A 52 -3.57 -3.56 15.91
C TYR A 52 -4.34 -4.62 16.68
N SER A 53 -3.94 -5.89 16.53
CA SER A 53 -4.61 -7.03 17.18
C SER A 53 -4.43 -7.10 18.70
N GLY A 54 -3.61 -6.23 19.29
CA GLY A 54 -3.27 -6.29 20.72
C GLY A 54 -2.53 -7.57 21.11
N TYR A 55 -1.87 -8.24 20.15
CA TYR A 55 -1.11 -9.46 20.39
C TYR A 55 0.06 -9.23 21.36
N ASP A 56 0.08 -10.01 22.43
CA ASP A 56 1.13 -9.99 23.45
C ASP A 56 2.21 -11.03 23.15
N SER A 57 3.31 -10.56 22.55
CA SER A 57 4.49 -11.39 22.22
C SER A 57 5.31 -11.84 23.42
N SER A 58 5.00 -11.41 24.66
CA SER A 58 5.69 -11.88 25.86
C SER A 58 5.22 -13.26 26.32
N LEU A 59 4.05 -13.70 25.84
CA LEU A 59 3.45 -14.99 26.16
C LEU A 59 3.84 -16.04 25.11
N PRO A 60 3.94 -17.32 25.50
CA PRO A 60 4.23 -18.38 24.54
C PRO A 60 3.10 -18.54 23.53
N ASP A 61 3.47 -18.70 22.27
CA ASP A 61 2.54 -18.96 21.19
C ASP A 61 1.84 -20.30 21.35
N SER A 62 0.52 -20.27 21.37
CA SER A 62 -0.32 -21.43 21.26
C SER A 62 -1.48 -21.15 20.31
N SER A 63 -1.97 -22.17 19.61
CA SER A 63 -3.08 -22.01 18.66
C SER A 63 -4.30 -21.38 19.32
N TRP A 64 -4.59 -21.72 20.58
CA TRP A 64 -5.67 -21.11 21.35
C TRP A 64 -5.48 -19.60 21.51
N ARG A 65 -4.28 -19.14 21.91
CA ARG A 65 -4.00 -17.71 22.12
C ARG A 65 -4.08 -16.94 20.81
N ILE A 66 -3.43 -17.44 19.76
CA ILE A 66 -3.44 -16.81 18.44
C ILE A 66 -4.87 -16.67 17.92
N LEU A 67 -5.68 -17.74 17.97
CA LEU A 67 -7.07 -17.70 17.53
C LEU A 67 -7.94 -16.79 18.39
N SER A 68 -7.68 -16.71 19.70
CA SER A 68 -8.38 -15.77 20.60
C SER A 68 -8.04 -14.32 20.26
N THR A 69 -6.77 -14.02 19.96
CA THR A 69 -6.33 -12.68 19.55
C THR A 69 -6.88 -12.28 18.18
N LEU A 70 -7.07 -13.22 17.25
CA LEU A 70 -7.69 -12.95 15.94
C LEU A 70 -9.21 -12.74 15.99
N ASN A 71 -9.87 -13.20 17.07
CA ASN A 71 -11.33 -13.10 17.25
C ASN A 71 -11.74 -11.98 18.23
N MET A 72 -10.78 -11.20 18.72
CA MET A 72 -11.04 -9.92 19.38
C MET A 72 -11.48 -8.89 18.34
#